data_AF-A0A9P8H3J5-F1
#
_entry.id   AF-A0A9P8H3J5-F1
#
_cell.length_a   1.000
_cell.length_b   1.000
_cell.length_c   1.000
_cell.angle_alpha   90.00
_cell.angle_beta   90.00
_cell.angle_gamma   90.00
#
_symmetry.space_group_name_H-M   'P 1'
#
loop_
_entity.id
_entity.type
_entity.pdbx_description
1 polymer ?
#
loop_
_entity_poly.entity_id
_entity_poly.type
_entity_poly.pdbx_seq_one_letter_code
_entity_poly.pdbx_strand_id
1 'polypeptide(L)'
;MYPSPPSVAFEPEHEPVWHLKERVVLTWQNEHNQAMHLGEPSPLNKDASLVLWLGLDSNQAVVMLQLTVTHYTKGKRKKFDIFSVPESLKLDSNEISVLGIDDIAEDISRMFEAIEGSSKSRFLRLSLSKTIPSQTLMPIRKTARAVQGAAEHVMLSMQALAKSAERFEVHMGYSTYAHQALTRNIHTLGSNYTIPSFDLQSSYSHNGGAFDLWDDYLDTESARTATNAGVDLDHRHAHKRRRARSQQGEEEEQYGEDEGPQAKRQGPRAAVDDAPPPAYEQVQVPASDCAATPRSVKCRDGSSIVPTTPLNQSSCAASSFSLDPLDTPDSPPLGPPFSPRVGPSQRPPLLLDTQPIPLTNGRLDINVALHKAFVNWLCSMERLRPYLHEDHELYTMLVAYGLAVQRGDITRFPNIKARATSLVLKQHVSSTSEVRNWDLPAEKLVQRLVRWMCGLVLHADEELIDDLLLLTRRAVELTLDGDRSSAVLDTTKRDEFLLQEATCVARFFVTYAQHLSRQLKS
;
A
#
# COMPACT_ATOMS: atom_id res chain seq x y z
N MET A 1 -20.62 3.86 5.30
CA MET A 1 -21.43 2.92 4.49
C MET A 1 -20.75 2.82 3.14
N TYR A 2 -20.70 1.62 2.57
CA TYR A 2 -20.05 1.39 1.28
C TYR A 2 -21.09 1.42 0.16
N PRO A 3 -20.72 1.94 -1.03
CA PRO A 3 -21.57 1.77 -2.21
C PRO A 3 -21.65 0.29 -2.58
N SER A 4 -22.78 -0.11 -3.15
CA SER A 4 -23.00 -1.46 -3.66
C SER A 4 -21.93 -1.90 -4.66
N PRO A 5 -21.63 -3.21 -4.74
CA PRO A 5 -20.68 -3.74 -5.71
C PRO A 5 -21.07 -3.34 -7.14
N PRO A 6 -20.13 -2.79 -7.95
CA PRO A 6 -20.46 -2.15 -9.22
C PRO A 6 -20.94 -3.12 -10.32
N SER A 7 -20.67 -4.42 -10.16
CA SER A 7 -21.00 -5.47 -11.13
C SER A 7 -22.36 -6.13 -10.85
N VAL A 8 -23.04 -5.74 -9.78
CA VAL A 8 -24.29 -6.35 -9.30
C VAL A 8 -25.39 -5.31 -9.25
N ALA A 9 -26.59 -5.69 -9.67
CA ALA A 9 -27.80 -4.92 -9.45
C ALA A 9 -28.68 -5.65 -8.42
N PHE A 10 -29.24 -4.89 -7.48
CA PHE A 10 -30.21 -5.38 -6.50
C PHE A 10 -31.60 -4.94 -6.92
N GLU A 11 -32.62 -5.67 -6.48
CA GLU A 11 -33.99 -5.19 -6.63
C GLU A 11 -34.16 -3.87 -5.85
N PRO A 12 -34.73 -2.80 -6.43
CA PRO A 12 -34.71 -1.46 -5.83
C PRO A 12 -35.30 -1.35 -4.43
N GLU A 13 -36.24 -2.24 -4.07
CA GLU A 13 -36.91 -2.27 -2.78
C GLU A 13 -36.13 -3.08 -1.71
N HIS A 14 -35.08 -3.79 -2.13
CA HIS A 14 -34.33 -4.77 -1.32
C HIS A 14 -32.81 -4.56 -1.40
N GLU A 15 -32.35 -3.35 -1.72
CA GLU A 15 -30.91 -3.07 -1.77
C GLU A 15 -30.30 -3.04 -0.36
N PRO A 16 -29.32 -3.91 -0.04
CA PRO A 16 -28.71 -3.93 1.28
C PRO A 16 -27.86 -2.69 1.54
N VAL A 17 -27.85 -2.23 2.79
CA VAL A 17 -26.92 -1.21 3.26
C VAL A 17 -25.61 -1.87 3.66
N TRP A 18 -24.54 -1.61 2.90
CA TRP A 18 -23.24 -2.23 3.14
C TRP A 18 -22.43 -1.50 4.23
N HIS A 19 -21.99 -2.26 5.23
CA HIS A 19 -21.22 -1.76 6.38
C HIS A 19 -19.77 -2.20 6.38
N LEU A 20 -19.45 -3.30 5.72
CA LEU A 20 -18.11 -3.86 5.61
C LEU A 20 -17.80 -4.19 4.15
N LYS A 21 -16.58 -3.84 3.73
CA LYS A 21 -15.98 -4.24 2.47
C LYS A 21 -14.48 -4.42 2.72
N GLU A 22 -14.05 -5.64 2.95
CA GLU A 22 -12.66 -5.92 3.31
C GLU A 22 -12.08 -7.04 2.46
N ARG A 23 -10.78 -6.93 2.16
CA ARG A 23 -10.06 -8.03 1.51
C ARG A 23 -9.81 -9.13 2.52
N VAL A 24 -10.08 -10.38 2.12
CA VAL A 24 -10.03 -11.52 3.02
C VAL A 24 -9.24 -12.69 2.45
N VAL A 25 -8.74 -13.52 3.35
CA VAL A 25 -8.25 -14.86 3.08
C VAL A 25 -9.20 -15.83 3.77
N LEU A 26 -9.68 -16.83 3.04
CA LEU A 26 -10.51 -17.90 3.58
C LEU A 26 -9.67 -19.16 3.73
N THR A 27 -9.90 -19.88 4.82
CA THR A 27 -9.31 -21.20 5.06
C THR A 27 -10.37 -22.20 5.47
N TRP A 28 -10.32 -23.41 4.94
CA TRP A 28 -11.20 -24.51 5.31
C TRP A 28 -10.51 -25.86 5.12
N GLN A 29 -11.12 -26.92 5.62
CA GLN A 29 -10.68 -28.29 5.35
C GLN A 29 -11.59 -28.90 4.28
N ASN A 30 -10.98 -29.52 3.27
CA ASN A 30 -11.76 -30.32 2.32
C ASN A 30 -12.14 -31.69 2.93
N GLU A 31 -12.92 -32.47 2.18
CA GLU A 31 -13.35 -33.84 2.57
C GLU A 31 -12.18 -34.80 2.87
N HIS A 32 -10.97 -34.46 2.41
CA HIS A 32 -9.75 -35.24 2.58
C HIS A 32 -8.86 -34.68 3.70
N ASN A 33 -9.39 -33.80 4.56
CA ASN A 33 -8.67 -33.08 5.62
C ASN A 33 -7.45 -32.28 5.15
N GLN A 34 -7.41 -31.91 3.87
CA GLN A 34 -6.38 -31.01 3.35
C GLN A 34 -6.80 -29.57 3.62
N ALA A 35 -5.86 -28.77 4.12
CA ALA A 35 -6.05 -27.34 4.29
C ALA A 35 -6.16 -26.67 2.92
N MET A 36 -7.29 -26.04 2.68
CA MET A 36 -7.58 -25.26 1.47
C MET A 36 -7.61 -23.79 1.84
N HIS A 37 -7.17 -22.95 0.91
CA HIS A 37 -7.19 -21.50 1.05
C HIS A 37 -7.73 -20.81 -0.21
N LEU A 38 -8.27 -19.61 -0.03
CA LEU A 38 -8.69 -18.73 -1.11
C LEU A 38 -8.43 -17.27 -0.73
N GLY A 39 -8.05 -16.43 -1.70
CA GLY A 39 -7.74 -15.01 -1.48
C GLY A 39 -6.28 -14.65 -1.69
N GLU A 40 -5.43 -15.66 -1.90
CA GLU A 40 -4.01 -15.48 -2.24
C GLU A 40 -3.81 -14.73 -3.56
N PRO A 41 -2.84 -13.79 -3.61
CA PRO A 41 -2.42 -13.17 -4.85
C PRO A 41 -1.61 -14.19 -5.64
N SER A 42 -2.24 -14.85 -6.62
CA SER A 42 -1.50 -15.73 -7.52
C SER A 42 -0.42 -14.91 -8.27
N PRO A 43 0.82 -15.41 -8.40
CA PRO A 43 1.89 -14.71 -9.12
C PRO A 43 1.52 -14.39 -10.59
N LEU A 44 0.56 -15.13 -11.16
CA LEU A 44 0.03 -14.95 -12.52
C LEU A 44 -1.29 -14.16 -12.56
N ASN A 45 -1.95 -13.97 -11.42
CA ASN A 45 -3.22 -13.27 -11.25
C ASN A 45 -3.12 -12.32 -10.05
N LYS A 46 -2.14 -11.41 -10.09
CA LYS A 46 -1.82 -10.45 -9.00
C LYS A 46 -3.01 -9.57 -8.58
N ASP A 47 -3.99 -9.41 -9.47
CA ASP A 47 -5.17 -8.57 -9.25
C ASP A 47 -6.39 -9.40 -8.82
N ALA A 48 -6.26 -10.72 -8.65
CA ALA A 48 -7.32 -11.48 -8.00
C ALA A 48 -7.38 -11.10 -6.54
N SER A 49 -8.52 -10.53 -6.16
CA SER A 49 -8.83 -10.16 -4.79
C SER A 49 -10.13 -10.84 -4.39
N LEU A 50 -10.10 -11.48 -3.22
CA LEU A 50 -11.29 -11.95 -2.55
C LEU A 50 -11.71 -10.89 -1.53
N VAL A 51 -12.95 -10.44 -1.61
CA VAL A 51 -13.51 -9.38 -0.77
C VAL A 51 -14.75 -9.91 -0.05
N LEU A 52 -14.79 -9.73 1.26
CA LEU A 52 -15.98 -9.95 2.07
C LEU A 52 -16.81 -8.66 2.11
N TRP A 53 -18.08 -8.81 1.80
CA TRP A 53 -19.11 -7.81 1.98
C TRP A 53 -20.05 -8.23 3.10
N LEU A 54 -20.31 -7.32 4.04
CA LEU A 54 -21.33 -7.50 5.07
C LEU A 54 -22.22 -6.26 5.12
N GLY A 55 -23.52 -6.49 5.05
CA GLY A 55 -24.55 -5.47 5.03
C GLY A 55 -25.79 -5.87 5.80
N LEU A 56 -26.78 -4.98 5.78
CA LEU A 56 -28.09 -5.20 6.36
C LEU A 56 -29.18 -4.93 5.32
N ASP A 57 -30.13 -5.85 5.17
CA ASP A 57 -31.39 -5.64 4.45
C ASP A 57 -32.54 -5.81 5.44
N SER A 58 -33.35 -4.78 5.64
CA SER A 58 -34.54 -4.87 6.51
C SER A 58 -34.24 -5.41 7.94
N ASN A 59 -33.08 -5.03 8.50
CA ASN A 59 -32.51 -5.52 9.77
C ASN A 59 -32.06 -7.00 9.79
N GLN A 60 -31.99 -7.65 8.64
CA GLN A 60 -31.41 -8.97 8.47
C GLN A 60 -29.98 -8.84 7.91
N ALA A 61 -29.06 -9.67 8.40
CA ALA A 61 -27.68 -9.66 7.95
C ALA A 61 -27.55 -10.27 6.56
N VAL A 62 -26.78 -9.61 5.71
CA VAL A 62 -26.43 -10.04 4.36
C VAL A 62 -24.92 -10.19 4.27
N VAL A 63 -24.45 -11.33 3.74
CA VAL A 63 -23.02 -11.60 3.52
C VAL A 63 -22.79 -12.06 2.09
N MET A 64 -21.73 -11.55 1.48
CA MET A 64 -21.35 -11.92 0.12
C MET A 64 -19.83 -11.92 -0.04
N LEU A 65 -19.32 -12.91 -0.78
CA LEU A 65 -17.91 -13.02 -1.14
C LEU A 65 -17.74 -12.66 -2.60
N GLN A 66 -17.01 -11.58 -2.88
CA GLN A 66 -16.66 -11.17 -4.24
C GLN A 66 -15.26 -11.68 -4.58
N LEU A 67 -15.17 -12.46 -5.65
CA LEU A 67 -13.90 -12.89 -6.24
C LEU A 67 -13.71 -12.23 -7.61
N THR A 68 -12.69 -11.40 -7.75
CA THR A 68 -12.30 -10.86 -9.06
C THR A 68 -11.34 -11.83 -9.76
N VAL A 69 -11.73 -12.33 -10.94
CA VAL A 69 -10.93 -13.28 -11.73
C VAL A 69 -10.33 -12.58 -12.94
N THR A 70 -8.99 -12.51 -13.01
CA THR A 70 -8.30 -12.19 -14.27
C THR A 70 -8.08 -13.45 -15.09
N HIS A 71 -8.47 -13.43 -16.35
CA HIS A 71 -8.10 -14.45 -17.34
C HIS A 71 -7.57 -13.82 -18.63
N TYR A 72 -6.77 -14.56 -19.38
CA TYR A 72 -6.20 -14.10 -20.65
C TYR A 72 -6.92 -14.76 -21.83
N THR A 73 -7.54 -13.95 -22.69
CA THR A 73 -8.16 -14.42 -23.92
C THR A 73 -7.50 -13.77 -25.12
N LYS A 74 -6.94 -14.58 -26.04
CA LYS A 74 -6.26 -14.08 -27.26
C LYS A 74 -5.21 -12.99 -26.96
N GLY A 75 -4.41 -13.19 -25.90
CA GLY A 75 -3.39 -12.24 -25.46
C GLY A 75 -3.92 -10.99 -24.73
N LYS A 76 -5.24 -10.78 -24.65
CA LYS A 76 -5.84 -9.68 -23.90
C LYS A 76 -6.23 -10.12 -22.50
N ARG A 77 -5.83 -9.32 -21.52
CA ARG A 77 -6.23 -9.46 -20.11
C ARG A 77 -7.71 -9.07 -19.96
N LYS A 78 -8.53 -9.95 -19.41
CA LYS A 78 -9.94 -9.70 -19.08
C LYS A 78 -10.18 -9.96 -17.60
N LYS A 79 -11.02 -9.14 -16.98
CA LYS A 79 -11.44 -9.28 -15.58
C LYS A 79 -12.95 -9.44 -15.52
N PHE A 80 -13.42 -10.25 -14.59
CA PHE A 80 -14.83 -10.35 -14.24
C PHE A 80 -14.93 -10.70 -12.75
N ASP A 81 -16.02 -10.30 -12.13
CA ASP A 81 -16.32 -10.66 -10.75
C ASP A 81 -17.23 -11.87 -10.70
N ILE A 82 -17.09 -12.66 -9.64
CA ILE A 82 -18.00 -13.72 -9.24
C ILE A 82 -18.43 -13.42 -7.80
N PHE A 83 -19.70 -13.61 -7.47
CA PHE A 83 -20.21 -13.34 -6.13
C PHE A 83 -20.81 -14.62 -5.56
N SER A 84 -20.26 -15.12 -4.45
CA SER A 84 -20.84 -16.24 -3.73
C SER A 84 -21.56 -15.77 -2.49
N VAL A 85 -22.78 -16.26 -2.35
CA VAL A 85 -23.75 -15.86 -1.33
C VAL A 85 -24.17 -17.13 -0.60
N PRO A 86 -23.77 -17.32 0.67
CA PRO A 86 -24.25 -18.46 1.44
C PRO A 86 -25.77 -18.41 1.57
N GLU A 87 -26.47 -19.53 1.43
CA GLU A 87 -27.92 -19.55 1.69
C GLU A 87 -28.25 -19.62 3.18
N SER A 88 -27.34 -20.21 3.95
CA SER A 88 -27.36 -20.19 5.40
C SER A 88 -25.97 -19.84 5.91
N LEU A 89 -25.92 -19.03 6.96
CA LEU A 89 -24.66 -18.68 7.60
C LEU A 89 -24.90 -18.60 9.10
N LYS A 90 -24.02 -19.24 9.86
CA LYS A 90 -24.00 -19.23 11.31
C LYS A 90 -22.61 -18.85 11.77
N LEU A 91 -22.59 -18.16 12.90
CA LEU A 91 -21.37 -17.78 13.56
C LEU A 91 -21.07 -18.83 14.63
N ASP A 92 -19.87 -19.39 14.60
CA ASP A 92 -19.47 -20.43 15.54
C ASP A 92 -19.11 -19.84 16.93
N SER A 93 -18.74 -18.56 16.98
CA SER A 93 -18.44 -17.81 18.21
C SER A 93 -18.94 -16.38 18.11
N ASN A 94 -19.67 -15.91 19.14
CA ASN A 94 -20.17 -14.54 19.20
C ASN A 94 -19.08 -13.47 19.39
N GLU A 95 -17.84 -13.89 19.66
CA GLU A 95 -16.70 -12.98 19.82
C GLU A 95 -15.81 -12.97 18.58
N ILE A 96 -15.51 -11.76 18.10
CA ILE A 96 -14.57 -11.56 17.01
C ILE A 96 -13.17 -11.66 17.58
N SER A 97 -12.44 -12.70 17.18
CA SER A 97 -11.07 -12.91 17.64
C SER A 97 -10.14 -11.91 16.95
N VAL A 98 -9.34 -11.18 17.75
CA VAL A 98 -8.23 -10.37 17.24
C VAL A 98 -6.93 -11.14 17.48
N LEU A 99 -6.34 -11.67 16.40
CA LEU A 99 -5.11 -12.46 16.45
C LEU A 99 -3.90 -11.55 16.30
N GLY A 100 -2.83 -11.81 17.07
CA GLY A 100 -1.51 -11.25 16.82
C GLY A 100 -0.79 -11.99 15.67
N ILE A 101 0.39 -11.50 15.29
CA ILE A 101 1.22 -12.16 14.27
C ILE A 101 1.71 -13.54 14.71
N ASP A 102 1.88 -13.76 16.02
CA ASP A 102 2.31 -15.04 16.59
C ASP A 102 1.16 -16.06 16.69
N ASP A 103 -0.09 -15.59 16.64
CA ASP A 103 -1.29 -16.42 16.80
C ASP A 103 -1.88 -16.89 15.45
N ILE A 104 -1.44 -16.29 14.34
CA ILE A 104 -1.90 -16.63 13.00
C ILE A 104 -0.94 -17.62 12.33
N ALA A 105 -1.47 -18.53 11.52
CA ALA A 105 -0.64 -19.46 10.77
C ALA A 105 0.31 -18.70 9.82
N GLU A 106 1.57 -19.12 9.76
CA GLU A 106 2.65 -18.40 9.07
C GLU A 106 2.37 -18.27 7.55
N ASP A 107 1.72 -19.27 6.96
CA ASP A 107 1.26 -19.24 5.58
C ASP A 107 0.26 -18.09 5.35
N ILE A 108 -0.76 -17.95 6.19
CA ILE A 108 -1.76 -16.87 6.09
C ILE A 108 -1.11 -15.49 6.29
N SER A 109 -0.21 -15.38 7.27
CA SER A 109 0.54 -14.13 7.50
C SER A 109 1.33 -13.70 6.25
N ARG A 110 2.05 -14.64 5.62
CA ARG A 110 2.78 -14.41 4.36
C ARG A 110 1.86 -14.07 3.20
N MET A 111 0.66 -14.65 3.12
CA MET A 111 -0.33 -14.27 2.10
C MET A 111 -0.70 -12.80 2.24
N PHE A 112 -1.01 -12.33 3.45
CA PHE A 112 -1.33 -10.91 3.67
C PHE A 112 -0.14 -9.99 3.40
N GLU A 113 1.08 -10.40 3.74
CA GLU A 113 2.29 -9.65 3.39
C GLU A 113 2.43 -9.51 1.86
N ALA A 114 2.18 -10.59 1.09
CA ALA A 114 2.21 -10.56 -0.36
C ALA A 114 1.09 -9.70 -0.98
N ILE A 115 -0.06 -9.60 -0.30
CA ILE A 115 -1.23 -8.82 -0.71
C ILE A 115 -1.01 -7.32 -0.46
N GLU A 116 -0.50 -6.97 0.70
CA GLU A 116 -0.50 -5.61 1.22
C GLU A 116 0.88 -4.95 1.20
N GLY A 117 1.95 -5.72 0.91
CA GLY A 117 3.33 -5.24 0.85
C GLY A 117 3.95 -4.96 2.22
N SER A 118 3.25 -5.27 3.31
CA SER A 118 3.72 -5.18 4.69
C SER A 118 3.10 -6.26 5.55
N SER A 119 3.85 -6.84 6.49
CA SER A 119 3.31 -7.76 7.49
C SER A 119 2.34 -7.02 8.41
N LYS A 120 1.04 -7.33 8.35
CA LYS A 120 0.09 -6.86 9.35
C LYS A 120 0.42 -7.49 10.70
N SER A 121 0.42 -6.68 11.76
CA SER A 121 0.70 -7.14 13.11
C SER A 121 -0.50 -7.79 13.79
N ARG A 122 -1.71 -7.54 13.28
CA ARG A 122 -2.97 -8.04 13.83
C ARG A 122 -3.96 -8.40 12.74
N PHE A 123 -4.77 -9.42 13.01
CA PHE A 123 -5.79 -9.94 12.12
C PHE A 123 -7.11 -10.09 12.86
N LEU A 124 -8.22 -9.90 12.15
CA LEU A 124 -9.55 -10.28 12.63
C LEU A 124 -9.85 -11.67 12.07
N ARG A 125 -10.30 -12.57 12.93
CA ARG A 125 -10.77 -13.91 12.56
C ARG A 125 -12.26 -14.03 12.84
N LEU A 126 -12.99 -14.49 11.83
CA LEU A 126 -14.39 -14.88 11.91
C LEU A 126 -14.52 -16.36 11.60
N SER A 127 -15.10 -17.14 12.51
CA SER A 127 -15.41 -18.55 12.30
C SER A 127 -16.86 -18.69 11.88
N LEU A 128 -17.07 -19.16 10.66
CA LEU A 128 -18.38 -19.25 10.03
C LEU A 128 -18.68 -20.69 9.63
N SER A 129 -19.94 -21.06 9.77
CA SER A 129 -20.47 -22.33 9.29
C SER A 129 -21.70 -22.11 8.41
N LYS A 130 -21.85 -22.93 7.38
CA LYS A 130 -23.04 -22.98 6.53
C LYS A 130 -23.55 -24.40 6.45
N THR A 131 -24.87 -24.52 6.35
CA THR A 131 -25.57 -25.81 6.28
C THR A 131 -26.06 -26.12 4.86
N ILE A 132 -26.10 -25.11 4.00
CA ILE A 132 -26.56 -25.22 2.61
C ILE A 132 -25.44 -24.67 1.72
N PRO A 133 -25.21 -25.26 0.53
CA PRO A 133 -24.32 -24.69 -0.46
C PRO A 133 -24.62 -23.21 -0.75
N SER A 134 -23.58 -22.48 -1.12
CA SER A 134 -23.71 -21.06 -1.48
C SER A 134 -24.16 -20.94 -2.93
N GLN A 135 -25.11 -20.05 -3.21
CA GLN A 135 -25.43 -19.64 -4.58
C GLN A 135 -24.32 -18.75 -5.10
N THR A 136 -23.87 -18.99 -6.33
CA THR A 136 -22.81 -18.18 -6.91
C THR A 136 -23.29 -17.44 -8.14
N LEU A 137 -23.47 -16.12 -8.02
CA LEU A 137 -23.83 -15.23 -9.10
C LEU A 137 -22.63 -15.01 -10.03
N MET A 138 -22.81 -15.35 -11.30
CA MET A 138 -21.79 -15.30 -12.34
C MET A 138 -22.29 -14.53 -13.57
N PRO A 139 -21.41 -13.89 -14.35
CA PRO A 139 -21.82 -13.25 -15.59
C PRO A 139 -22.23 -14.30 -16.63
N ILE A 140 -23.27 -14.02 -17.43
CA ILE A 140 -23.64 -14.90 -18.54
C ILE A 140 -22.56 -14.81 -19.62
N ARG A 141 -21.97 -15.96 -19.97
CA ARG A 141 -20.86 -16.03 -20.92
C ARG A 141 -21.35 -16.27 -22.34
N LYS A 142 -20.79 -15.49 -23.28
CA LYS A 142 -21.01 -15.68 -24.73
C LYS A 142 -19.91 -16.51 -25.41
N THR A 143 -18.95 -17.04 -24.65
CA THR A 143 -17.75 -17.69 -25.19
C THR A 143 -17.70 -19.16 -24.82
N ALA A 144 -17.55 -20.04 -25.81
CA ALA A 144 -17.49 -21.49 -25.63
C ALA A 144 -16.16 -22.04 -25.06
N ARG A 145 -15.18 -21.18 -24.72
CA ARG A 145 -13.88 -21.66 -24.20
C ARG A 145 -13.86 -21.59 -22.68
N ALA A 146 -13.62 -22.73 -22.03
CA ALA A 146 -13.35 -22.82 -20.61
C ALA A 146 -12.17 -21.91 -20.19
N VAL A 147 -12.25 -21.41 -18.96
CA VAL A 147 -11.16 -20.71 -18.29
C VAL A 147 -10.06 -21.73 -17.98
N GLN A 148 -8.80 -21.35 -18.19
CA GLN A 148 -7.66 -22.25 -18.03
C GLN A 148 -6.55 -21.65 -17.14
N GLY A 149 -5.77 -22.53 -16.51
CA GLY A 149 -4.55 -22.18 -15.79
C GLY A 149 -4.82 -21.57 -14.42
N ALA A 150 -4.11 -20.49 -14.05
CA ALA A 150 -4.27 -19.90 -12.71
C ALA A 150 -5.69 -19.39 -12.42
N ALA A 151 -6.41 -18.92 -13.44
CA ALA A 151 -7.80 -18.49 -13.29
C ALA A 151 -8.75 -19.68 -13.04
N GLU A 152 -8.50 -20.81 -13.69
CA GLU A 152 -9.25 -22.08 -13.49
C GLU A 152 -9.06 -22.58 -12.06
N HIS A 153 -7.82 -22.60 -11.55
CA HIS A 153 -7.52 -23.01 -10.18
C HIS A 153 -8.29 -22.17 -9.14
N VAL A 154 -8.26 -20.84 -9.26
CA VAL A 154 -8.96 -19.95 -8.32
C VAL A 154 -10.47 -20.15 -8.39
N MET A 155 -11.03 -20.37 -9.59
CA MET A 155 -12.45 -20.66 -9.77
C MET A 155 -12.84 -22.03 -9.20
N LEU A 156 -12.01 -23.07 -9.36
CA LEU A 156 -12.22 -24.38 -8.75
C LEU A 156 -12.20 -24.31 -7.22
N SER A 157 -11.28 -23.52 -6.63
CA SER A 157 -11.26 -23.29 -5.18
C SER A 157 -12.53 -22.57 -4.70
N MET A 158 -13.01 -21.58 -5.46
CA MET A 158 -14.29 -20.90 -5.16
C MET A 158 -15.48 -21.85 -5.25
N GLN A 159 -15.51 -22.72 -6.26
CA GLN A 159 -16.56 -23.72 -6.43
C GLN A 159 -16.56 -24.73 -5.28
N ALA A 160 -15.37 -25.21 -4.87
CA ALA A 160 -15.23 -26.13 -3.74
C ALA A 160 -15.69 -25.47 -2.43
N LEU A 161 -15.34 -24.21 -2.20
CA LEU A 161 -15.86 -23.42 -1.07
C LEU A 161 -17.38 -23.32 -1.14
N ALA A 162 -17.94 -22.95 -2.30
CA ALA A 162 -19.39 -22.75 -2.48
C ALA A 162 -20.18 -24.05 -2.26
N LYS A 163 -19.69 -25.19 -2.74
CA LYS A 163 -20.42 -26.47 -2.71
C LYS A 163 -20.17 -27.30 -1.46
N SER A 164 -18.94 -27.38 -0.98
CA SER A 164 -18.52 -28.43 -0.02
C SER A 164 -18.03 -27.90 1.33
N ALA A 165 -17.66 -26.62 1.46
CA ALA A 165 -17.11 -26.12 2.72
C ALA A 165 -18.20 -25.82 3.75
N GLU A 166 -18.45 -26.74 4.69
CA GLU A 166 -19.43 -26.52 5.76
C GLU A 166 -18.94 -25.53 6.83
N ARG A 167 -17.64 -25.57 7.15
CA ARG A 167 -16.99 -24.68 8.11
C ARG A 167 -15.77 -24.02 7.49
N PHE A 168 -15.63 -22.73 7.70
CA PHE A 168 -14.50 -21.98 7.18
C PHE A 168 -14.18 -20.79 8.08
N GLU A 169 -12.92 -20.40 8.07
CA GLU A 169 -12.44 -19.22 8.77
C GLU A 169 -12.21 -18.10 7.76
N VAL A 170 -12.64 -16.90 8.13
CA VAL A 170 -12.34 -15.68 7.42
C VAL A 170 -11.30 -14.90 8.18
N HIS A 171 -10.15 -14.73 7.56
CA HIS A 171 -9.08 -13.90 8.04
C HIS A 171 -9.11 -12.59 7.26
N MET A 172 -9.02 -11.48 7.97
CA MET A 172 -8.86 -10.16 7.37
C MET A 172 -7.87 -9.37 8.19
N GLY A 173 -7.12 -8.50 7.53
CA GLY A 173 -6.20 -7.63 8.24
C GLY A 173 -6.94 -6.67 9.18
N TYR A 174 -6.37 -6.41 10.37
CA TYR A 174 -7.03 -5.58 11.36
C TYR A 174 -7.28 -4.16 10.84
N SER A 175 -8.53 -3.72 10.93
CA SER A 175 -8.98 -2.35 10.67
C SER A 175 -9.97 -1.97 11.77
N THR A 176 -9.80 -0.80 12.39
CA THR A 176 -10.71 -0.32 13.43
C THR A 176 -12.14 -0.22 12.90
N TYR A 177 -12.31 0.19 11.64
CA TYR A 177 -13.62 0.24 10.99
C TYR A 177 -14.22 -1.15 10.79
N ALA A 178 -13.42 -2.11 10.31
CA ALA A 178 -13.86 -3.49 10.12
C ALA A 178 -14.26 -4.12 11.45
N HIS A 179 -13.42 -3.95 12.49
CA HIS A 179 -13.68 -4.45 13.82
C HIS A 179 -14.98 -3.85 14.38
N GLN A 180 -15.15 -2.52 14.34
CA GLN A 180 -16.38 -1.88 14.81
C GLN A 180 -17.62 -2.31 14.01
N ALA A 181 -17.52 -2.41 12.68
CA ALA A 181 -18.62 -2.83 11.82
C ALA A 181 -19.02 -4.28 12.10
N LEU A 182 -18.06 -5.17 12.33
CA LEU A 182 -18.30 -6.54 12.74
C LEU A 182 -18.92 -6.54 14.14
N THR A 183 -18.27 -5.97 15.17
CA THR A 183 -18.76 -6.00 16.56
C THR A 183 -20.18 -5.46 16.69
N ARG A 184 -20.52 -4.41 15.94
CA ARG A 184 -21.87 -3.82 15.96
C ARG A 184 -22.93 -4.71 15.32
N ASN A 185 -22.59 -5.45 14.26
CA ASN A 185 -23.56 -6.18 13.43
C ASN A 185 -23.46 -7.71 13.56
N ILE A 186 -22.47 -8.24 14.29
CA ILE A 186 -22.21 -9.68 14.42
C ILE A 186 -23.40 -10.42 15.07
N HIS A 187 -24.09 -9.77 16.02
CA HIS A 187 -25.28 -10.32 16.65
C HIS A 187 -26.44 -10.48 15.66
N THR A 188 -26.54 -9.61 14.66
CA THR A 188 -27.53 -9.73 13.59
C THR A 188 -27.23 -10.96 12.73
N LEU A 189 -25.95 -11.21 12.44
CA LEU A 189 -25.52 -12.43 11.71
C LEU A 189 -25.89 -13.72 12.45
N GLY A 190 -25.77 -13.72 13.78
CA GLY A 190 -26.13 -14.87 14.61
C GLY A 190 -27.63 -15.09 14.81
N SER A 191 -28.47 -14.08 14.53
CA SER A 191 -29.91 -14.13 14.81
C SER A 191 -30.78 -14.20 13.56
N ASN A 192 -30.49 -13.37 12.54
CA ASN A 192 -31.31 -13.21 11.35
C ASN A 192 -30.40 -13.02 10.12
N TYR A 193 -30.22 -14.08 9.33
CA TYR A 193 -29.50 -14.04 8.06
C TYR A 193 -30.49 -14.06 6.88
N THR A 194 -30.19 -13.31 5.82
CA THR A 194 -30.99 -13.32 4.59
C THR A 194 -30.12 -13.27 3.34
N ILE A 195 -30.70 -13.75 2.24
CA ILE A 195 -30.11 -13.70 0.90
C ILE A 195 -30.59 -12.40 0.25
N PRO A 196 -29.69 -11.55 -0.26
CA PRO A 196 -30.08 -10.32 -0.94
C PRO A 196 -30.81 -10.63 -2.25
N SER A 197 -31.79 -9.80 -2.59
CA SER A 197 -32.54 -9.95 -3.85
C SER A 197 -31.80 -9.28 -5.01
N PHE A 198 -31.56 -10.04 -6.07
CA PHE A 198 -30.73 -9.61 -7.20
C PHE A 198 -31.59 -9.34 -8.44
N ASP A 199 -31.36 -8.19 -9.09
CA ASP A 199 -31.79 -7.98 -10.47
C ASP A 199 -30.76 -8.63 -11.41
N LEU A 200 -31.03 -9.88 -11.77
CA LEU A 200 -30.19 -10.66 -12.67
C LEU A 200 -30.04 -10.02 -14.05
N GLN A 201 -31.06 -9.33 -14.57
CA GLN A 201 -31.04 -8.75 -15.91
C GLN A 201 -30.17 -7.49 -15.96
N SER A 202 -30.23 -6.65 -14.93
CA SER A 202 -29.45 -5.42 -14.85
C SER A 202 -28.01 -5.62 -14.37
N SER A 203 -27.72 -6.77 -13.75
CA SER A 203 -26.37 -7.13 -13.31
C SER A 203 -25.35 -7.21 -14.47
N TYR A 204 -24.07 -7.01 -14.14
CA TYR A 204 -22.94 -7.02 -15.08
C TYR A 204 -23.08 -6.06 -16.27
N SER A 205 -23.44 -4.80 -15.99
CA SER A 205 -23.65 -3.75 -17.01
C SER A 205 -24.71 -4.15 -18.05
N HIS A 206 -25.85 -4.67 -17.58
CA HIS A 206 -26.96 -5.17 -18.41
C HIS A 206 -26.62 -6.36 -19.34
N ASN A 207 -25.48 -7.03 -19.11
CA ASN A 207 -25.17 -8.27 -19.82
C ASN A 207 -25.87 -9.50 -19.22
N GLY A 208 -26.45 -9.34 -18.03
CA GLY A 208 -27.13 -10.40 -17.30
C GLY A 208 -26.17 -11.23 -16.45
N GLY A 209 -26.67 -11.65 -15.28
CA GLY A 209 -26.08 -12.65 -14.43
C GLY A 209 -26.98 -13.87 -14.28
N ALA A 210 -26.41 -15.00 -13.88
CA ALA A 210 -27.16 -16.16 -13.43
C ALA A 210 -26.40 -16.90 -12.34
N PHE A 211 -27.11 -17.74 -11.59
CA PHE A 211 -26.52 -18.52 -10.52
C PHE A 211 -25.88 -19.81 -11.06
N ASP A 212 -24.74 -20.16 -10.48
CA ASP A 212 -24.07 -21.45 -10.58
C ASP A 212 -23.77 -21.92 -12.01
N LEU A 213 -23.37 -20.99 -12.88
CA LEU A 213 -22.90 -21.24 -14.25
C LEU A 213 -21.50 -21.87 -14.32
N TRP A 214 -21.16 -22.78 -13.40
CA TRP A 214 -19.81 -23.33 -13.31
C TRP A 214 -19.38 -24.05 -14.58
N ASP A 215 -20.28 -24.81 -15.20
CA ASP A 215 -20.02 -25.59 -16.42
C ASP A 215 -19.72 -24.71 -17.66
N ASP A 216 -20.21 -23.45 -17.67
CA ASP A 216 -19.89 -22.49 -18.74
C ASP A 216 -18.46 -21.94 -18.66
N TYR A 217 -17.83 -22.09 -17.50
CA TYR A 217 -16.51 -21.55 -17.20
C TYR A 217 -15.45 -22.61 -17.01
N LEU A 218 -15.81 -23.77 -16.46
CA LEU A 218 -14.89 -24.83 -16.08
C LEU A 218 -15.13 -26.06 -16.94
N ASP A 219 -14.05 -26.74 -17.31
CA ASP A 219 -14.12 -28.03 -18.00
C ASP A 219 -14.42 -29.13 -16.97
N THR A 220 -15.70 -29.25 -16.59
CA THR A 220 -16.17 -30.18 -15.55
C THR A 220 -16.18 -31.64 -16.01
N GLU A 221 -15.99 -31.91 -17.30
CA GLU A 221 -15.75 -33.26 -17.84
C GLU A 221 -14.33 -33.76 -17.54
N SER A 222 -13.39 -32.85 -17.32
CA SER A 222 -12.04 -33.18 -16.87
C SER A 222 -12.01 -33.39 -15.35
N ALA A 223 -11.39 -34.48 -14.86
CA ALA A 223 -11.31 -34.82 -13.42
C ALA A 223 -10.42 -33.87 -12.58
N ARG A 224 -10.27 -32.61 -13.00
CA ARG A 224 -9.41 -31.62 -12.35
C ARG A 224 -10.11 -31.05 -11.12
N THR A 225 -9.48 -31.25 -9.98
CA THR A 225 -9.85 -30.64 -8.70
C THR A 225 -8.93 -29.44 -8.43
N ALA A 226 -9.37 -28.53 -7.54
CA ALA A 226 -8.53 -27.43 -7.06
C ALA A 226 -7.15 -27.94 -6.56
N THR A 227 -7.13 -29.09 -5.91
CA THR A 227 -5.92 -29.74 -5.37
C THR A 227 -4.98 -30.27 -6.46
N ASN A 228 -5.51 -30.76 -7.59
CA ASN A 228 -4.70 -31.33 -8.68
C ASN A 228 -4.19 -30.28 -9.68
N ALA A 229 -4.88 -29.14 -9.80
CA ALA A 229 -4.48 -28.06 -10.71
C ALA A 229 -3.19 -27.34 -10.26
N GLY A 230 -2.87 -27.35 -8.96
CA GLY A 230 -1.61 -26.80 -8.43
C GLY A 230 -0.37 -27.55 -8.91
N VAL A 231 -0.44 -28.88 -8.95
CA VAL A 231 0.66 -29.76 -9.43
C VAL A 231 0.94 -29.54 -10.93
N ASP A 232 -0.11 -29.32 -11.71
CA ASP A 232 -0.03 -29.12 -13.16
C ASP A 232 0.55 -27.72 -13.54
N LEU A 233 0.35 -26.72 -12.66
CA LEU A 233 0.99 -25.40 -12.77
C LEU A 233 2.51 -25.52 -12.59
N ASP A 234 2.98 -26.22 -11.55
CA ASP A 234 4.40 -26.45 -11.31
C ASP A 234 5.08 -27.23 -12.45
N HIS A 235 4.39 -28.23 -13.00
CA HIS A 235 4.89 -28.99 -14.15
C HIS A 235 4.97 -28.17 -15.44
N ARG A 236 4.00 -27.27 -15.70
CA ARG A 236 4.08 -26.33 -16.82
C ARG A 236 5.19 -25.28 -16.65
N HIS A 237 5.50 -24.89 -15.41
CA HIS A 237 6.62 -23.99 -15.11
C HIS A 237 7.99 -24.64 -15.32
N ALA A 238 8.15 -25.92 -14.97
CA ALA A 238 9.36 -26.69 -15.28
C ALA A 238 9.61 -26.74 -16.79
N HIS A 239 8.56 -26.96 -17.58
CA HIS A 239 8.66 -27.04 -19.05
C HIS A 239 8.95 -25.69 -19.72
N LYS A 240 8.39 -24.59 -19.20
CA LYS A 240 8.59 -23.23 -19.75
C LYS A 240 9.96 -22.64 -19.37
N ARG A 241 10.48 -22.94 -18.17
CA ARG A 241 11.86 -22.59 -17.77
C ARG A 241 12.90 -23.37 -18.58
N ARG A 242 12.62 -24.64 -18.94
CA ARG A 242 13.48 -25.42 -19.84
C ARG A 242 13.57 -24.81 -21.23
N ARG A 243 12.43 -24.36 -21.79
CA ARG A 243 12.41 -23.66 -23.10
C ARG A 243 13.10 -22.29 -23.11
N ALA A 244 13.00 -21.53 -22.01
CA ALA A 244 13.70 -20.26 -21.89
C ALA A 244 15.22 -20.42 -21.72
N ARG A 245 15.69 -21.52 -21.09
CA ARG A 245 17.12 -21.86 -21.02
C ARG A 245 17.67 -22.42 -22.32
N SER A 246 16.89 -23.17 -23.09
CA SER A 246 17.32 -23.66 -24.41
C SER A 246 17.31 -22.57 -25.49
N GLN A 247 16.59 -21.46 -25.29
CA GLN A 247 16.66 -20.30 -26.20
C GLN A 247 17.77 -19.29 -25.84
N GLN A 248 18.50 -19.50 -24.74
CA GLN A 248 19.65 -18.67 -24.34
C GLN A 248 21.00 -19.34 -24.60
N GLY A 249 21.01 -20.47 -25.30
CA GLY A 249 22.22 -21.15 -25.73
C GLY A 249 21.94 -21.96 -26.98
N GLU A 250 21.81 -21.27 -28.11
CA GLU A 250 21.89 -21.87 -29.46
C GLU A 250 22.05 -20.72 -30.48
N GLU A 251 23.29 -20.25 -30.65
CA GLU A 251 23.80 -19.78 -31.95
C GLU A 251 25.20 -20.40 -32.15
N GLU A 252 25.37 -21.00 -33.34
CA GLU A 252 26.52 -21.75 -33.89
C GLU A 252 26.68 -23.18 -33.34
N GLU A 253 26.44 -24.26 -34.10
CA GLU A 253 27.09 -24.60 -35.38
C GLU A 253 26.15 -25.25 -36.42
N GLN A 254 26.64 -25.20 -37.66
CA GLN A 254 26.00 -25.45 -38.94
C GLN A 254 26.29 -26.88 -39.45
N TYR A 255 25.36 -27.38 -40.28
CA TYR A 255 25.49 -28.47 -41.27
C TYR A 255 25.58 -29.94 -40.83
N GLY A 256 24.63 -30.73 -41.36
CA GLY A 256 24.69 -32.19 -41.45
C GLY A 256 23.37 -32.74 -41.99
N GLU A 257 23.41 -33.23 -43.23
CA GLU A 257 22.28 -33.70 -44.05
C GLU A 257 21.57 -34.96 -43.52
N ASP A 258 20.29 -35.03 -43.91
CA ASP A 258 19.52 -36.19 -44.39
C ASP A 258 19.11 -37.39 -43.51
N GLU A 259 17.95 -37.92 -43.94
CA GLU A 259 17.27 -39.19 -43.65
C GLU A 259 16.44 -39.32 -42.35
N GLY A 260 15.11 -39.31 -42.52
CA GLY A 260 14.24 -40.26 -41.79
C GLY A 260 14.06 -41.55 -42.61
N PRO A 261 13.15 -42.50 -42.28
CA PRO A 261 12.35 -42.73 -41.06
C PRO A 261 12.43 -44.22 -40.57
N GLN A 262 11.51 -44.64 -39.68
CA GLN A 262 11.19 -46.03 -39.19
C GLN A 262 11.78 -46.39 -37.81
N ALA A 263 11.05 -46.80 -36.77
CA ALA A 263 9.99 -47.81 -36.52
C ALA A 263 10.54 -49.03 -35.73
N LYS A 264 9.89 -49.30 -34.58
CA LYS A 264 9.73 -50.59 -33.86
C LYS A 264 10.96 -51.47 -33.52
N ARG A 265 11.11 -51.78 -32.22
CA ARG A 265 11.11 -53.14 -31.59
C ARG A 265 11.60 -53.05 -30.12
N GLN A 266 10.76 -53.41 -29.15
CA GLN A 266 10.75 -54.68 -28.38
C GLN A 266 12.02 -54.94 -27.53
N GLY A 267 11.82 -55.13 -26.21
CA GLY A 267 12.84 -55.52 -25.19
C GLY A 267 13.31 -56.98 -25.33
N PRO A 268 13.66 -57.76 -24.27
CA PRO A 268 13.59 -57.52 -22.81
C PRO A 268 14.76 -58.12 -21.95
N ARG A 269 14.57 -58.14 -20.60
CA ARG A 269 15.19 -58.98 -19.52
C ARG A 269 16.60 -58.59 -19.01
N ALA A 270 16.99 -58.73 -17.74
CA ALA A 270 16.45 -59.45 -16.57
C ALA A 270 16.87 -58.78 -15.23
N ALA A 271 16.19 -59.17 -14.15
CA ALA A 271 16.40 -58.82 -12.74
C ALA A 271 17.69 -59.43 -12.14
N VAL A 272 18.13 -58.92 -10.97
CA VAL A 272 18.50 -59.67 -9.74
C VAL A 272 18.95 -58.68 -8.62
N ASP A 273 18.22 -58.78 -7.50
CA ASP A 273 18.54 -58.71 -6.06
C ASP A 273 19.32 -57.58 -5.34
N ASP A 274 18.60 -57.07 -4.32
CA ASP A 274 18.93 -56.87 -2.90
C ASP A 274 20.08 -55.94 -2.42
N ALA A 275 19.64 -54.75 -1.96
CA ALA A 275 19.78 -54.13 -0.61
C ALA A 275 21.13 -54.08 0.15
N PRO A 276 21.28 -53.21 1.18
CA PRO A 276 21.06 -51.76 1.27
C PRO A 276 22.35 -51.00 1.72
N PRO A 277 22.45 -49.65 1.64
CA PRO A 277 23.61 -48.94 2.14
C PRO A 277 23.48 -48.57 3.64
N PRO A 278 24.55 -48.58 4.44
CA PRO A 278 24.54 -48.06 5.80
C PRO A 278 24.70 -46.53 5.85
N ALA A 279 24.25 -46.01 6.99
CA ALA A 279 24.14 -44.61 7.39
C ALA A 279 25.44 -43.79 7.30
N TYR A 280 25.30 -42.52 6.95
CA TYR A 280 26.31 -41.48 7.17
C TYR A 280 25.88 -40.59 8.33
N GLU A 281 26.72 -40.53 9.37
CA GLU A 281 26.70 -39.51 10.41
C GLU A 281 27.39 -38.22 9.93
N GLN A 282 26.84 -37.10 10.43
CA GLN A 282 27.25 -35.72 10.21
C GLN A 282 28.66 -35.44 10.75
N VAL A 283 29.45 -34.61 10.05
CA VAL A 283 30.37 -33.67 10.71
C VAL A 283 30.41 -32.34 9.95
N GLN A 284 30.43 -31.29 10.76
CA GLN A 284 30.28 -29.86 10.49
C GLN A 284 31.42 -29.21 9.69
N VAL A 285 31.02 -28.11 9.05
CA VAL A 285 31.82 -27.00 8.49
C VAL A 285 32.64 -26.31 9.59
N PRO A 286 33.75 -25.66 9.22
CA PRO A 286 33.93 -24.28 9.70
C PRO A 286 34.19 -23.29 8.54
N ALA A 287 33.57 -22.13 8.71
CA ALA A 287 33.64 -20.97 7.83
C ALA A 287 34.97 -20.22 8.01
N SER A 288 35.42 -19.52 6.97
CA SER A 288 36.20 -18.29 7.09
C SER A 288 36.17 -17.50 5.78
N ASP A 289 35.51 -16.34 5.88
CA ASP A 289 35.93 -15.00 5.46
C ASP A 289 36.08 -14.55 3.99
N CYS A 290 35.51 -13.35 3.83
CA CYS A 290 35.91 -12.23 2.95
C CYS A 290 35.39 -12.17 1.50
N ALA A 291 34.28 -11.43 1.38
CA ALA A 291 33.96 -10.36 0.42
C ALA A 291 34.78 -10.17 -0.87
N ALA A 292 34.06 -9.88 -1.96
CA ALA A 292 34.47 -8.89 -2.95
C ALA A 292 33.28 -8.15 -3.59
N THR A 293 33.42 -6.83 -3.67
CA THR A 293 32.55 -5.85 -4.33
C THR A 293 32.65 -5.87 -5.87
N PRO A 294 31.75 -5.18 -6.58
CA PRO A 294 31.58 -5.26 -8.03
C PRO A 294 32.44 -4.23 -8.78
N ARG A 295 32.89 -4.58 -9.99
CA ARG A 295 33.37 -3.67 -11.05
C ARG A 295 33.16 -4.36 -12.40
N SER A 296 33.00 -3.71 -13.54
CA SER A 296 32.64 -2.37 -13.97
C SER A 296 32.72 -2.42 -15.50
N VAL A 297 31.96 -1.54 -16.15
CA VAL A 297 31.83 -1.33 -17.59
C VAL A 297 33.18 -0.97 -18.24
N LYS A 298 33.47 -1.59 -19.39
CA LYS A 298 34.53 -1.19 -20.33
C LYS A 298 34.08 0.04 -21.13
N CYS A 299 34.81 1.14 -20.98
CA CYS A 299 34.97 2.15 -22.04
C CYS A 299 36.46 2.35 -22.30
N ARG A 300 36.73 2.77 -23.53
CA ARG A 300 37.89 2.49 -24.34
C ARG A 300 38.70 3.78 -24.60
N ASP A 301 40.02 3.59 -24.67
CA ASP A 301 41.09 4.36 -25.30
C ASP A 301 41.38 5.83 -24.93
N GLY A 302 42.68 6.09 -24.68
CA GLY A 302 43.36 7.30 -25.15
C GLY A 302 44.39 7.96 -24.21
N SER A 303 45.68 7.65 -24.42
CA SER A 303 46.90 8.42 -24.10
C SER A 303 47.12 8.87 -22.63
N SER A 304 47.98 8.22 -21.85
CA SER A 304 49.46 8.24 -21.84
C SER A 304 50.09 9.53 -21.27
N ILE A 305 50.94 9.31 -20.25
CA ILE A 305 52.00 10.15 -19.64
C ILE A 305 51.60 11.07 -18.44
N VAL A 306 51.83 10.50 -17.25
CA VAL A 306 52.19 11.12 -15.94
C VAL A 306 53.69 11.55 -16.05
N PRO A 307 54.30 12.50 -15.30
CA PRO A 307 54.09 12.85 -13.88
C PRO A 307 54.20 14.37 -13.59
N THR A 308 54.08 14.98 -12.40
CA THR A 308 54.36 14.61 -11.01
C THR A 308 53.76 15.73 -10.14
N THR A 309 53.24 15.34 -8.99
CA THR A 309 52.92 16.06 -7.73
C THR A 309 53.90 17.19 -7.29
N PRO A 310 53.69 17.92 -6.16
CA PRO A 310 52.50 18.18 -5.32
C PRO A 310 52.43 19.61 -4.69
N LEU A 311 51.53 19.80 -3.69
CA LEU A 311 51.53 20.81 -2.59
C LEU A 311 51.14 22.25 -3.03
N ASN A 312 50.41 23.07 -2.27
CA ASN A 312 49.94 23.03 -0.90
C ASN A 312 48.91 24.16 -0.70
N GLN A 313 48.06 23.96 0.31
CA GLN A 313 47.60 24.96 1.29
C GLN A 313 46.60 26.09 0.95
N SER A 314 45.66 26.16 1.91
CA SER A 314 45.01 27.34 2.52
C SER A 314 44.04 28.15 1.64
N SER A 315 42.73 28.14 1.92
CA SER A 315 41.99 28.61 3.11
C SER A 315 41.69 30.11 3.08
N CYS A 316 40.41 30.39 3.34
CA CYS A 316 39.82 31.63 3.87
C CYS A 316 39.64 32.87 2.98
N ALA A 317 38.35 33.14 2.77
CA ALA A 317 37.66 34.35 3.24
C ALA A 317 37.59 35.59 2.34
N ALA A 318 36.33 35.85 1.96
CA ALA A 318 35.59 37.06 2.24
C ALA A 318 35.80 38.31 1.36
N SER A 319 34.69 39.06 1.33
CA SER A 319 34.50 40.42 0.81
C SER A 319 34.35 40.54 -0.71
N SER A 320 33.52 41.41 -1.29
CA SER A 320 32.23 42.05 -0.95
C SER A 320 31.96 43.09 -2.06
N PHE A 321 30.69 43.34 -2.37
CA PHE A 321 30.14 44.54 -3.05
C PHE A 321 30.60 44.88 -4.48
N SER A 322 29.65 44.90 -5.42
CA SER A 322 29.20 46.17 -6.03
C SER A 322 27.85 45.96 -6.74
N LEU A 323 26.90 46.83 -6.43
CA LEU A 323 25.60 46.99 -7.11
C LEU A 323 25.74 48.01 -8.24
N ASP A 324 25.21 47.65 -9.42
CA ASP A 324 24.45 48.43 -10.43
C ASP A 324 25.02 49.75 -11.03
N PRO A 325 24.60 50.22 -12.24
CA PRO A 325 23.19 50.30 -12.66
C PRO A 325 22.83 50.14 -14.17
N LEU A 326 21.52 49.91 -14.38
CA LEU A 326 20.62 50.29 -15.49
C LEU A 326 21.15 50.37 -16.93
N ASP A 327 20.49 49.61 -17.83
CA ASP A 327 19.87 50.19 -19.04
C ASP A 327 18.77 49.27 -19.62
N THR A 328 17.62 49.89 -19.90
CA THR A 328 16.51 49.45 -20.78
C THR A 328 16.04 50.72 -21.50
N PRO A 329 15.32 50.72 -22.66
CA PRO A 329 14.55 49.62 -23.26
C PRO A 329 14.67 49.51 -24.81
N ASP A 330 14.08 48.46 -25.41
CA ASP A 330 13.43 48.56 -26.72
C ASP A 330 12.43 47.40 -26.93
N SER A 331 11.25 47.72 -27.44
CA SER A 331 10.06 46.84 -27.61
C SER A 331 9.96 46.31 -29.07
N PRO A 332 8.81 45.73 -29.52
CA PRO A 332 8.24 44.39 -29.32
C PRO A 332 8.21 43.58 -30.67
N PRO A 333 7.49 42.45 -30.81
CA PRO A 333 6.15 42.57 -31.39
C PRO A 333 5.08 41.58 -30.91
N LEU A 334 3.85 41.93 -31.31
CA LEU A 334 2.52 41.39 -31.05
C LEU A 334 2.28 39.92 -31.43
N GLY A 335 1.46 39.25 -30.60
CA GLY A 335 0.60 38.14 -30.99
C GLY A 335 -0.69 38.15 -30.15
N PRO A 336 -1.90 38.10 -30.74
CA PRO A 336 -3.18 38.03 -30.01
C PRO A 336 -3.82 36.63 -30.14
N PRO A 337 -5.05 36.38 -29.65
CA PRO A 337 -5.50 36.44 -28.26
C PRO A 337 -6.18 35.09 -27.84
N PHE A 338 -6.86 35.11 -26.69
CA PHE A 338 -7.80 34.10 -26.14
C PHE A 338 -7.27 33.17 -25.05
N SER A 339 -7.53 33.60 -23.81
CA SER A 339 -7.81 32.70 -22.69
C SER A 339 -8.94 31.74 -23.01
N PRO A 340 -8.84 30.49 -22.55
CA PRO A 340 -9.91 29.85 -21.82
C PRO A 340 -9.58 29.89 -20.32
N ARG A 341 -10.61 30.18 -19.54
CA ARG A 341 -10.61 30.16 -18.08
C ARG A 341 -9.87 28.94 -17.54
N VAL A 342 -8.74 29.16 -16.86
CA VAL A 342 -8.14 28.16 -15.97
C VAL A 342 -9.01 28.14 -14.71
N GLY A 343 -9.74 27.04 -14.51
CA GLY A 343 -10.45 26.76 -13.27
C GLY A 343 -9.48 26.68 -12.08
N PRO A 344 -9.99 26.62 -10.84
CA PRO A 344 -9.13 26.55 -9.66
C PRO A 344 -8.12 25.41 -9.79
N SER A 345 -6.85 25.75 -9.53
CA SER A 345 -5.68 24.86 -9.56
C SER A 345 -6.02 23.53 -8.89
N GLN A 346 -6.18 22.47 -9.68
CA GLN A 346 -6.41 21.13 -9.15
C GLN A 346 -5.11 20.66 -8.50
N ARG A 347 -5.12 20.65 -7.17
CA ARG A 347 -4.19 19.90 -6.33
C ARG A 347 -4.12 18.46 -6.86
N PRO A 348 -2.94 17.85 -7.00
CA PRO A 348 -2.87 16.42 -7.30
C PRO A 348 -3.61 15.63 -6.21
N PRO A 349 -4.37 14.58 -6.56
CA PRO A 349 -5.03 13.73 -5.58
C PRO A 349 -3.95 13.02 -4.76
N LEU A 350 -3.76 13.46 -3.51
CA LEU A 350 -2.89 12.78 -2.56
C LEU A 350 -3.54 11.45 -2.17
N LEU A 351 -2.82 10.36 -2.40
CA LEU A 351 -3.13 9.02 -1.92
C LEU A 351 -3.23 9.05 -0.39
N LEU A 352 -4.42 8.76 0.13
CA LEU A 352 -4.70 8.64 1.56
C LEU A 352 -4.06 7.35 2.09
N ASP A 353 -2.92 7.52 2.73
CA ASP A 353 -2.19 6.48 3.46
C ASP A 353 -2.86 6.29 4.83
N THR A 354 -3.63 5.22 4.99
CA THR A 354 -4.44 4.90 6.18
C THR A 354 -3.81 3.83 7.07
N GLN A 355 -2.49 3.60 7.00
CA GLN A 355 -1.82 2.72 7.96
C GLN A 355 -1.69 3.38 9.34
N PRO A 356 -2.15 2.75 10.44
CA PRO A 356 -1.67 3.08 11.77
C PRO A 356 -0.21 2.61 11.86
N ILE A 357 0.71 3.58 11.84
CA ILE A 357 2.11 3.36 12.18
C ILE A 357 2.15 2.74 13.58
N PRO A 358 2.91 1.66 13.81
CA PRO A 358 3.22 1.27 15.18
C PRO A 358 3.89 2.46 15.85
N LEU A 359 3.27 3.04 16.90
CA LEU A 359 3.92 3.98 17.83
C LEU A 359 5.00 3.30 18.69
N THR A 360 5.62 2.26 18.13
CA THR A 360 6.83 1.62 18.59
C THR A 360 7.93 1.85 17.54
N ASN A 361 8.12 3.11 17.13
CA ASN A 361 9.51 3.55 16.97
C ASN A 361 10.10 3.38 18.37
N GLY A 362 10.85 2.29 18.57
CA GLY A 362 11.63 2.12 19.79
C GLY A 362 12.28 3.45 20.11
N ARG A 363 12.07 3.93 21.33
CA ARG A 363 12.66 5.16 21.90
C ARG A 363 14.12 5.26 21.43
N LEU A 364 14.32 5.94 20.32
CA LEU A 364 15.59 6.51 19.94
C LEU A 364 15.59 7.83 20.67
N ASP A 365 16.49 7.98 21.64
CA ASP A 365 16.72 9.25 22.31
C ASP A 365 16.84 10.34 21.25
N ILE A 366 15.76 11.13 21.06
CA ILE A 366 15.75 12.21 20.09
C ILE A 366 16.89 13.13 20.51
N ASN A 367 17.79 13.43 19.56
CA ASN A 367 18.90 14.32 19.86
C ASN A 367 18.34 15.72 20.18
N VAL A 368 18.22 16.02 21.47
CA VAL A 368 17.56 17.23 22.01
C VAL A 368 18.21 18.50 21.44
N ALA A 369 19.52 18.49 21.22
CA ALA A 369 20.24 19.62 20.64
C ALA A 369 19.86 19.85 19.17
N LEU A 370 19.77 18.79 18.37
CA LEU A 370 19.35 18.88 16.96
C LEU A 370 17.87 19.24 16.83
N HIS A 371 17.00 18.67 17.68
CA HIS A 371 15.59 19.03 17.72
C HIS A 371 15.41 20.51 18.06
N LYS A 372 16.07 21.00 19.12
CA LYS A 372 16.05 22.42 19.50
C LYS A 372 16.58 23.32 18.39
N ALA A 373 17.64 22.91 17.69
CA ALA A 373 18.17 23.65 16.54
C ALA A 373 17.20 23.67 15.35
N PHE A 374 16.40 22.61 15.15
CA PHE A 374 15.35 22.56 14.13
C PHE A 374 14.18 23.48 14.48
N VAL A 375 13.68 23.42 15.72
CA VAL A 375 12.62 24.31 16.24
C VAL A 375 13.01 25.78 16.10
N ASN A 376 14.22 26.14 16.55
CA ASN A 376 14.70 27.52 16.46
C ASN A 376 14.81 28.00 15.01
N TRP A 377 15.21 27.12 14.09
CA TRP A 377 15.27 27.43 12.67
C TRP A 377 13.86 27.65 12.10
N LEU A 378 12.91 26.74 12.37
CA LEU A 378 11.51 26.88 11.94
C LEU A 378 10.90 28.19 12.45
N CYS A 379 11.03 28.48 13.75
CA CYS A 379 10.54 29.73 14.34
C CYS A 379 11.14 30.97 13.67
N SER A 380 12.46 30.96 13.40
CA SER A 380 13.13 32.08 12.71
C SER A 380 12.64 32.26 11.28
N MET A 381 12.40 31.17 10.56
CA MET A 381 11.95 31.22 9.18
C MET A 381 10.45 31.56 9.09
N GLU A 382 9.61 31.10 10.02
CA GLU A 382 8.16 31.38 10.03
C GLU A 382 7.87 32.87 10.27
N ARG A 383 8.77 33.58 10.95
CA ARG A 383 8.74 35.05 11.05
C ARG A 383 8.94 35.74 9.71
N LEU A 384 9.75 35.16 8.82
CA LEU A 384 10.01 35.70 7.48
C LEU A 384 8.93 35.31 6.47
N ARG A 385 8.38 34.11 6.62
CA ARG A 385 7.35 33.56 5.73
C ARG A 385 6.41 32.68 6.55
N PRO A 386 5.17 33.10 6.80
CA PRO A 386 4.19 32.28 7.51
C PRO A 386 3.90 30.96 6.77
N TYR A 387 3.52 29.92 7.52
CA TYR A 387 3.05 28.63 6.98
C TYR A 387 4.07 27.89 6.10
N LEU A 388 5.37 27.99 6.44
CA LEU A 388 6.45 27.33 5.70
C LEU A 388 6.26 25.81 5.53
N HIS A 389 5.61 25.17 6.50
CA HIS A 389 5.31 23.75 6.48
C HIS A 389 4.33 23.34 5.36
N GLU A 390 3.55 24.29 4.82
CA GLU A 390 2.64 24.06 3.69
C GLU A 390 3.34 24.16 2.32
N ASP A 391 4.58 24.66 2.26
CA ASP A 391 5.28 24.90 1.00
C ASP A 391 5.82 23.59 0.39
N HIS A 392 5.36 23.29 -0.82
CA HIS A 392 5.68 22.05 -1.53
C HIS A 392 7.18 21.92 -1.87
N GLU A 393 7.89 23.01 -2.14
CA GLU A 393 9.33 22.96 -2.46
C GLU A 393 10.18 22.69 -1.21
N LEU A 394 9.68 23.10 -0.05
CA LEU A 394 10.34 22.91 1.26
C LEU A 394 9.98 21.59 1.92
N TYR A 395 8.82 21.01 1.59
CA TYR A 395 8.33 19.78 2.20
C TYR A 395 9.37 18.65 2.24
N THR A 396 10.04 18.37 1.11
CA THR A 396 11.10 17.34 1.05
C THR A 396 12.28 17.66 1.97
N MET A 397 12.63 18.95 2.10
CA MET A 397 13.71 19.39 2.99
C MET A 397 13.31 19.27 4.46
N LEU A 398 12.06 19.56 4.81
CA LEU A 398 11.52 19.41 6.17
C LEU A 398 11.48 17.94 6.60
N VAL A 399 11.08 17.03 5.70
CA VAL A 399 11.16 15.57 5.93
C VAL A 399 12.62 15.13 6.12
N ALA A 400 13.54 15.62 5.29
CA ALA A 400 14.97 15.33 5.46
C ALA A 400 15.53 15.86 6.79
N TYR A 401 15.06 17.03 7.23
CA TYR A 401 15.39 17.63 8.53
C TYR A 401 14.93 16.74 9.69
N GLY A 402 13.66 16.31 9.65
CA GLY A 402 13.09 15.38 10.62
C GLY A 402 13.86 14.06 10.70
N LEU A 403 14.21 13.47 9.54
CA LEU A 403 15.02 12.26 9.47
C LEU A 403 16.43 12.43 10.04
N ALA A 404 17.07 13.58 9.79
CA ALA A 404 18.40 13.86 10.33
C ALA A 404 18.38 13.99 11.85
N VAL A 405 17.36 14.66 12.42
CA VAL A 405 17.16 14.76 13.86
C VAL A 405 16.85 13.39 14.47
N GLN A 406 15.92 12.63 13.87
CA GLN A 406 15.53 11.31 14.34
C GLN A 406 16.70 10.31 14.35
N ARG A 407 17.62 10.41 13.39
CA ARG A 407 18.82 9.55 13.30
C ARG A 407 20.03 10.08 14.06
N GLY A 408 19.94 11.28 14.65
CA GLY A 408 21.09 11.94 15.26
C GLY A 408 22.22 12.29 14.27
N ASP A 409 21.89 12.53 13.00
CA ASP A 409 22.88 12.79 11.93
C ASP A 409 23.38 14.24 11.95
N ILE A 410 24.37 14.49 12.81
CA ILE A 410 25.01 15.80 12.98
C ILE A 410 25.73 16.26 11.69
N THR A 411 26.14 15.32 10.82
CA THR A 411 26.93 15.65 9.62
C THR A 411 26.08 16.20 8.49
N ARG A 412 24.86 15.67 8.31
CA ARG A 412 23.94 16.12 7.25
C ARG A 412 23.10 17.32 7.66
N PHE A 413 22.86 17.49 8.95
CA PHE A 413 21.99 18.54 9.48
C PHE A 413 22.37 19.96 8.99
N PRO A 414 23.65 20.42 9.02
CA PRO A 414 24.02 21.75 8.54
C PRO A 414 23.77 21.96 7.04
N ASN A 415 23.98 20.92 6.23
CA ASN A 415 23.80 20.99 4.78
C ASN A 415 22.31 21.05 4.40
N ILE A 416 21.47 20.28 5.09
CA ILE A 416 20.01 20.34 4.92
C ILE A 416 19.51 21.73 5.34
N LYS A 417 19.98 22.23 6.49
CA LYS A 417 19.67 23.59 6.97
C LYS A 417 20.04 24.68 5.99
N ALA A 418 21.25 24.63 5.43
CA ALA A 418 21.72 25.63 4.47
C ALA A 418 20.84 25.63 3.20
N ARG A 419 20.52 24.46 2.65
CA ARG A 419 19.63 24.33 1.48
C ARG A 419 18.22 24.82 1.76
N ALA A 420 17.61 24.37 2.87
CA ALA A 420 16.26 24.80 3.25
C ALA A 420 16.21 26.32 3.43
N THR A 421 17.19 26.91 4.13
CA THR A 421 17.31 28.36 4.30
C THR A 421 17.42 29.08 2.95
N SER A 422 18.24 28.58 2.03
CA SER A 422 18.38 29.17 0.69
C SER A 422 17.07 29.17 -0.10
N LEU A 423 16.25 28.11 0.03
CA LEU A 423 14.94 28.04 -0.62
C LEU A 423 13.97 29.07 -0.03
N VAL A 424 13.89 29.16 1.31
CA VAL A 424 13.05 30.16 1.99
C VAL A 424 13.43 31.57 1.54
N LEU A 425 14.72 31.90 1.53
CA LEU A 425 15.20 33.22 1.13
C LEU A 425 14.91 33.51 -0.34
N LYS A 426 15.15 32.54 -1.24
CA LYS A 426 14.82 32.68 -2.66
C LYS A 426 13.33 32.99 -2.85
N GLN A 427 12.46 32.24 -2.18
CA GLN A 427 11.02 32.43 -2.28
C GLN A 427 10.56 33.75 -1.65
N HIS A 428 11.14 34.16 -0.52
CA HIS A 428 10.83 35.44 0.13
C HIS A 428 11.17 36.63 -0.77
N VAL A 429 12.27 36.56 -1.53
CA VAL A 429 12.62 37.61 -2.50
C VAL A 429 11.75 37.54 -3.76
N SER A 430 11.32 36.34 -4.19
CA SER A 430 10.61 36.14 -5.46
C SER A 430 9.09 36.32 -5.36
N SER A 431 8.51 36.37 -4.16
CA SER A 431 7.06 36.42 -3.94
C SER A 431 6.71 37.40 -2.82
N THR A 432 5.61 38.13 -2.98
CA THR A 432 5.06 38.94 -1.88
C THR A 432 4.67 38.03 -0.73
N SER A 433 5.36 38.16 0.39
CA SER A 433 5.08 37.37 1.59
C SER A 433 3.65 37.63 2.05
N GLU A 434 2.88 36.57 2.29
CA GLU A 434 1.64 36.69 3.04
C GLU A 434 1.97 37.22 4.44
N VAL A 435 1.22 38.23 4.88
CA VAL A 435 1.31 38.72 6.25
C VAL A 435 0.37 37.86 7.10
N ARG A 436 0.88 37.31 8.20
CA ARG A 436 0.06 36.53 9.12
C ARG A 436 -0.99 37.45 9.76
N ASN A 437 -2.26 37.07 9.63
CA ASN A 437 -3.36 37.76 10.29
C ASN A 437 -3.49 37.27 11.74
N TRP A 438 -3.13 38.13 12.69
CA TRP A 438 -3.18 37.85 14.12
C TRP A 438 -4.57 38.10 14.74
N ASP A 439 -5.47 38.77 14.01
CA ASP A 439 -6.82 39.12 14.47
C ASP A 439 -7.80 37.94 14.32
N LEU A 440 -7.30 36.76 13.97
CA LEU A 440 -8.10 35.56 13.85
C LEU A 440 -8.43 34.98 15.24
N PRO A 441 -9.62 34.39 15.41
CA PRO A 441 -9.95 33.68 16.65
C PRO A 441 -8.97 32.51 16.86
N ALA A 442 -8.71 32.17 18.13
CA ALA A 442 -7.76 31.14 18.52
C ALA A 442 -7.97 29.82 17.78
N GLU A 443 -9.24 29.42 17.60
CA GLU A 443 -9.61 28.24 16.82
C GLU A 443 -9.04 28.30 15.39
N LYS A 444 -9.18 29.42 14.68
CA LYS A 444 -8.71 29.54 13.29
C LYS A 444 -7.18 29.55 13.17
N LEU A 445 -6.49 30.10 14.16
CA LEU A 445 -5.01 30.07 14.20
C LEU A 445 -4.50 28.63 14.29
N VAL A 446 -5.14 27.78 15.09
CA VAL A 446 -4.74 26.39 15.32
C VAL A 446 -5.29 25.45 14.25
N GLN A 447 -6.54 25.67 13.82
CA GLN A 447 -7.26 24.80 12.88
C GLN A 447 -6.51 24.66 11.55
N ARG A 448 -5.82 25.70 11.10
CA ARG A 448 -5.02 25.64 9.87
C ARG A 448 -3.91 24.59 9.98
N LEU A 449 -3.12 24.65 11.05
CA LEU A 449 -2.06 23.66 11.31
C LEU A 449 -2.66 22.26 11.49
N VAL A 450 -3.68 22.10 12.34
CA VAL A 450 -4.31 20.79 12.57
C VAL A 450 -4.85 20.18 11.28
N ARG A 451 -5.52 20.98 10.45
CA ARG A 451 -6.03 20.53 9.15
C ARG A 451 -4.91 20.11 8.21
N TRP A 452 -3.79 20.83 8.20
CA TRP A 452 -2.60 20.44 7.43
C TRP A 452 -2.03 19.11 7.93
N MET A 453 -1.84 18.96 9.24
CA MET A 453 -1.31 17.72 9.85
C MET A 453 -2.21 16.52 9.56
N CYS A 454 -3.53 16.66 9.77
CA CYS A 454 -4.51 15.61 9.46
C CYS A 454 -4.59 15.26 7.98
N GLY A 455 -4.19 16.19 7.09
CA GLY A 455 -4.09 15.92 5.66
C GLY A 455 -2.89 15.05 5.27
N LEU A 456 -1.89 14.94 6.16
CA LEU A 456 -0.66 14.18 5.94
C LEU A 456 -0.60 12.90 6.77
N VAL A 457 -1.10 12.94 8.00
CA VAL A 457 -1.11 11.81 8.94
C VAL A 457 -2.45 11.79 9.68
N LEU A 458 -3.15 10.66 9.62
CA LEU A 458 -4.49 10.49 10.19
C LEU A 458 -4.51 10.22 11.70
N HIS A 459 -3.35 9.91 12.29
CA HIS A 459 -3.21 9.58 13.71
C HIS A 459 -2.16 10.47 14.38
N ALA A 460 -2.59 11.25 15.37
CA ALA A 460 -1.69 11.98 16.27
C ALA A 460 -1.35 11.09 17.48
N ASP A 461 -0.09 11.08 17.89
CA ASP A 461 0.31 10.48 19.16
C ASP A 461 -0.05 11.39 20.35
N GLU A 462 0.01 10.83 21.56
CA GLU A 462 -0.31 11.55 22.80
C GLU A 462 0.57 12.79 22.98
N GLU A 463 1.86 12.68 22.65
CA GLU A 463 2.82 13.80 22.73
C GLU A 463 2.52 14.94 21.75
N LEU A 464 2.03 14.63 20.55
CA LEU A 464 1.58 15.64 19.59
C LEU A 464 0.24 16.25 20.01
N ILE A 465 -0.67 15.46 20.58
CA ILE A 465 -1.92 15.97 21.14
C ILE A 465 -1.61 16.97 22.27
N ASP A 466 -0.69 16.66 23.16
CA ASP A 466 -0.25 17.56 24.23
C ASP A 466 0.35 18.86 23.69
N ASP A 467 1.19 18.78 22.65
CA ASP A 467 1.75 19.95 21.97
C ASP A 467 0.67 20.81 21.30
N LEU A 468 -0.35 20.19 20.69
CA LEU A 468 -1.49 20.89 20.09
C LEU A 468 -2.41 21.52 21.14
N LEU A 469 -2.59 20.88 22.30
CA LEU A 469 -3.29 21.47 23.44
C LEU A 469 -2.55 22.68 23.97
N LEU A 470 -1.22 22.60 24.10
CA LEU A 470 -0.38 23.73 24.50
C LEU A 470 -0.44 24.86 23.48
N LEU A 471 -0.39 24.56 22.17
CA LEU A 471 -0.57 25.53 21.10
C LEU A 471 -1.93 26.21 21.17
N THR A 472 -2.99 25.45 21.42
CA THR A 472 -4.35 25.97 21.57
C THR A 472 -4.46 26.91 22.76
N ARG A 473 -3.84 26.54 23.89
CA ARG A 473 -3.76 27.41 25.07
C ARG A 473 -3.04 28.72 24.75
N ARG A 474 -1.91 28.68 24.02
CA ARG A 474 -1.19 29.89 23.59
C ARG A 474 -2.01 30.75 22.64
N ALA A 475 -2.76 30.15 21.72
CA ALA A 475 -3.69 30.87 20.84
C ALA A 475 -4.79 31.58 21.64
N VAL A 476 -5.34 30.90 22.65
CA VAL A 476 -6.36 31.46 23.54
C VAL A 476 -5.78 32.64 24.35
N GLU A 477 -4.59 32.50 24.94
CA GLU A 477 -3.86 33.56 25.66
C GLU A 477 -3.55 34.79 24.77
N LEU A 478 -3.35 34.57 23.47
CA LEU A 478 -3.14 35.62 22.47
C LEU A 478 -4.44 36.36 22.11
N THR A 479 -5.59 35.68 22.12
CA THR A 479 -6.89 36.27 21.76
C THR A 479 -7.72 36.82 22.93
N LEU A 480 -7.49 36.36 24.16
CA LEU A 480 -8.27 36.75 25.34
C LEU A 480 -7.89 38.13 25.92
N ASP A 481 -6.67 38.62 25.66
CA ASP A 481 -6.26 39.95 26.15
C ASP A 481 -6.66 41.05 25.15
N GLY A 482 -7.96 41.35 25.14
CA GLY A 482 -8.52 42.53 24.47
C GLY A 482 -8.16 43.86 25.14
N ASP A 483 -7.49 43.85 26.30
CA ASP A 483 -7.00 45.05 26.96
C ASP A 483 -5.59 45.41 26.50
N ARG A 484 -5.54 46.47 25.68
CA ARG A 484 -4.37 47.11 25.03
C ARG A 484 -3.29 47.60 26.01
N SER A 485 -2.68 46.69 26.76
CA SER A 485 -1.64 47.03 27.73
C SER A 485 -0.29 46.49 27.26
N SER A 486 0.47 47.38 26.60
CA SER A 486 1.85 47.20 26.10
C SER A 486 2.03 46.37 24.82
N ALA A 487 2.48 47.04 23.75
CA ALA A 487 2.93 46.42 22.50
C ALA A 487 4.03 45.37 22.71
N VAL A 488 4.81 45.48 23.79
CA VAL A 488 5.86 44.52 24.15
C VAL A 488 5.26 43.20 24.66
N LEU A 489 4.12 43.24 25.36
CA LEU A 489 3.43 42.05 25.84
C LEU A 489 2.85 41.25 24.66
N ASP A 490 2.29 41.96 23.68
CA ASP A 490 1.71 41.39 22.47
C ASP A 490 2.78 40.71 21.57
N THR A 491 3.95 41.34 21.39
CA THR A 491 5.07 40.70 20.66
C THR A 491 5.58 39.44 21.36
N THR A 492 5.63 39.45 22.71
CA THR A 492 6.11 38.30 23.48
C THR A 492 5.15 37.11 23.34
N LYS A 493 3.84 37.36 23.41
CA LYS A 493 2.82 36.32 23.21
C LYS A 493 2.82 35.75 21.79
N ARG A 494 3.01 36.60 20.77
CA ARG A 494 3.15 36.16 19.38
C ARG A 494 4.39 35.28 19.21
N ASP A 495 5.49 35.65 19.86
CA ASP A 495 6.73 34.87 19.85
C ASP A 495 6.58 33.52 20.56
N GLU A 496 5.89 33.48 21.70
CA GLU A 496 5.56 32.23 22.38
C GLU A 496 4.66 31.32 21.54
N PHE A 497 3.66 31.88 20.87
CA PHE A 497 2.81 31.14 19.95
C PHE A 497 3.61 30.57 18.76
N LEU A 498 4.44 31.39 18.11
CA LEU A 498 5.30 30.96 17.00
C LEU A 498 6.28 29.87 17.41
N LEU A 499 6.88 30.01 18.60
CA LEU A 499 7.78 28.99 19.12
C LEU A 499 7.05 27.67 19.37
N GLN A 500 5.82 27.71 19.90
CA GLN A 500 5.01 26.52 20.11
C GLN A 500 4.58 25.89 18.78
N GLU A 501 4.17 26.68 17.79
CA GLU A 501 3.83 26.20 16.45
C GLU A 501 5.02 25.52 15.78
N ALA A 502 6.19 26.16 15.80
CA ALA A 502 7.44 25.59 15.31
C ALA A 502 7.82 24.30 16.06
N THR A 503 7.50 24.20 17.35
CA THR A 503 7.70 22.98 18.15
C THR A 503 6.79 21.85 17.67
N CYS A 504 5.49 22.12 17.47
CA CYS A 504 4.54 21.15 16.94
C CYS A 504 4.97 20.65 15.56
N VAL A 505 5.34 21.55 14.65
CA VAL A 505 5.78 21.24 13.29
C VAL A 505 7.08 20.43 13.30
N ALA A 506 8.06 20.82 14.12
CA ALA A 506 9.32 20.09 14.24
C ALA A 506 9.08 18.67 14.76
N ARG A 507 8.29 18.53 15.84
CA ARG A 507 7.97 17.23 16.42
C ARG A 507 7.24 16.35 15.42
N PHE A 508 6.27 16.89 14.70
CA PHE A 508 5.59 16.18 13.62
C PHE A 508 6.56 15.63 12.57
N PHE A 509 7.44 16.46 12.03
CA PHE A 509 8.42 15.99 11.04
C PHE A 509 9.43 15.01 11.63
N VAL A 510 9.75 15.07 12.92
CA VAL A 510 10.68 14.13 13.58
C VAL A 510 10.01 12.78 13.86
N THR A 511 8.79 12.81 14.39
CA THR A 511 7.98 11.62 14.71
C THR A 511 7.60 10.86 13.44
N TYR A 512 7.12 11.57 12.42
CA TYR A 512 6.57 10.97 11.21
C TYR A 512 7.54 10.96 10.02
N ALA A 513 8.78 11.42 10.19
CA ALA A 513 9.79 11.57 9.13
C ALA A 513 9.92 10.34 8.22
N GLN A 514 9.98 9.15 8.83
CA GLN A 514 10.11 7.88 8.09
C GLN A 514 8.90 7.60 7.23
N HIS A 515 7.69 7.81 7.76
CA HIS A 515 6.46 7.63 7.02
C HIS A 515 6.39 8.62 5.85
N LEU A 516 6.57 9.91 6.13
CA LEU A 516 6.54 10.96 5.11
C LEU A 516 7.61 10.74 4.02
N SER A 517 8.76 10.15 4.37
CA SER A 517 9.81 9.83 3.40
C SER A 517 9.47 8.66 2.47
N ARG A 518 8.58 7.74 2.88
CA ARG A 518 8.12 6.64 2.03
C ARG A 518 7.18 7.17 0.95
N GLN A 519 6.30 8.11 1.31
CA GLN A 519 5.40 8.79 0.39
C GLN A 519 6.13 9.65 -0.66
N LEU A 520 7.35 10.12 -0.37
CA LEU A 520 8.17 10.86 -1.33
C LEU A 520 8.88 9.95 -2.37
N LYS A 521 8.84 8.62 -2.19
CA LYS A 521 9.47 7.65 -3.10
C LYS A 521 8.48 6.91 -4.01
N SER A 522 7.19 6.96 -3.68
CA SER A 522 6.07 6.55 -4.53
C SER A 522 5.76 7.63 -5.55
#